data_AF-A0A8J3Q1S4-F1
#
_entry.id   AF-A0A8J3Q1S4-F1
#
_cell.length_a   1.000
_cell.length_b   1.000
_cell.length_c   1.000
_cell.angle_alpha   90.00
_cell.angle_beta   90.00
_cell.angle_gamma   90.00
#
_symmetry.space_group_name_H-M   'P 1'
#
loop_
_entity.id
_entity.type
_entity.pdbx_description
1 polymer ?
#
loop_
_entity_poly.entity_id
_entity_poly.type
_entity_poly.pdbx_seq_one_letter_code
_entity_poly.pdbx_strand_id
1 'polypeptide(L)'
;MGIGRPHITRRRNGAPPGRRRHRRTGALLAILALIASMFPALPAAADPLPYGPYTCDIGAVWREATAKDPVCVLVDRRTEVRDQNALAPSRTLPNGNCKDGFVWRLANWSDHTCATPRDRSKTAVDNESAYQWLVDPTATPRGGISVIQVPNHEGEYDGFDLYAMGTNITPTAKVAILGDAVIAWPPTHKWGSKWITYHWYRVGSLQVYFNGEVGDEWVHLGRHNCSPLQTDPVTLIAVDYGSGVVTTVGTVDWKCPS
;
A
#
# COMPACT_ATOMS: atom_id res chain seq x y z
N MET A 1 35.93 75.95 63.36
CA MET A 1 35.88 75.56 64.78
C MET A 1 35.45 74.10 64.88
N GLY A 2 36.18 73.28 65.63
CA GLY A 2 35.92 71.84 65.76
C GLY A 2 34.95 71.47 66.89
N ILE A 3 35.02 70.17 67.24
CA ILE A 3 34.38 69.44 68.35
C ILE A 3 32.99 68.89 67.97
N GLY A 4 32.63 67.60 68.11
CA GLY A 4 33.29 66.42 68.64
C GLY A 4 32.36 65.19 68.45
N ARG A 5 32.91 63.97 68.44
CA ARG A 5 32.14 62.70 68.47
C ARG A 5 31.53 62.48 69.86
N PRO A 6 30.50 61.62 69.99
CA PRO A 6 30.79 60.33 70.64
C PRO A 6 29.94 59.11 70.23
N HIS A 7 30.60 57.96 70.45
CA HIS A 7 30.16 56.66 70.97
C HIS A 7 29.10 55.77 70.30
N ILE A 8 29.60 54.57 69.97
CA ILE A 8 28.90 53.31 69.71
C ILE A 8 28.61 52.59 71.03
N THR A 9 27.41 52.03 71.18
CA THR A 9 27.17 50.85 72.04
C THR A 9 26.22 49.86 71.37
N ARG A 10 26.65 48.60 71.40
CA ARG A 10 25.99 47.40 70.88
C ARG A 10 25.05 46.82 71.95
N ARG A 11 23.82 46.45 71.60
CA ARG A 11 23.03 45.46 72.37
C ARG A 11 22.32 44.48 71.43
N ARG A 12 22.14 43.28 71.97
CA ARG A 12 21.86 41.98 71.36
C ARG A 12 20.37 41.60 71.48
N ASN A 13 19.97 40.72 70.56
CA ASN A 13 19.00 39.61 70.68
C ASN A 13 17.49 39.87 70.49
N GLY A 14 16.90 39.04 69.61
CA GLY A 14 15.46 38.75 69.55
C GLY A 14 15.04 38.21 68.18
N ALA A 15 15.13 36.89 67.98
CA ALA A 15 14.63 36.20 66.78
C ALA A 15 13.11 35.94 66.87
N PRO A 16 12.43 35.75 65.72
CA PRO A 16 11.37 34.76 65.62
C PRO A 16 11.59 33.75 64.48
N PRO A 17 10.84 32.62 64.47
CA PRO A 17 11.26 31.39 63.83
C PRO A 17 10.62 31.17 62.44
N GLY A 18 11.10 30.13 61.75
CA GLY A 18 10.18 29.26 61.00
C GLY A 18 10.40 29.16 59.49
N ARG A 19 11.40 28.37 59.10
CA ARG A 19 11.48 27.47 57.93
C ARG A 19 10.35 27.56 56.88
N ARG A 20 10.76 27.66 55.61
CA ARG A 20 10.49 26.64 54.58
C ARG A 20 11.54 26.72 53.46
N ARG A 21 12.46 25.75 53.46
CA ARG A 21 13.37 25.49 52.34
C ARG A 21 12.53 24.95 51.18
N HIS A 22 12.19 25.78 50.20
CA HIS A 22 11.74 25.30 48.91
C HIS A 22 12.96 24.95 48.06
N ARG A 23 13.18 23.64 47.89
CA ARG A 23 14.08 23.05 46.89
C ARG A 23 13.71 23.61 45.51
N ARG A 24 14.50 24.55 44.99
CA ARG A 24 14.41 25.02 43.59
C ARG A 24 15.37 24.19 42.72
N THR A 25 15.06 22.91 42.50
CA THR A 25 15.81 22.06 41.56
C THR A 25 14.87 21.02 40.92
N GLY A 26 13.80 21.46 40.28
CA GLY A 26 12.84 20.53 39.66
C GLY A 26 11.94 21.11 38.56
N ALA A 27 12.17 22.35 38.10
CA ALA A 27 11.26 23.01 37.15
C ALA A 27 11.72 22.97 35.69
N LEU A 28 12.94 22.51 35.38
CA LEU A 28 13.47 22.49 34.01
C LEU A 28 13.27 21.16 33.27
N LEU A 29 12.92 20.06 33.96
CA LEU A 29 12.65 18.76 33.31
C LEU A 29 11.17 18.54 32.96
N ALA A 30 10.25 19.34 33.50
CA ALA A 30 8.81 19.16 33.29
C ALA A 30 8.30 19.78 31.97
N ILE A 31 9.02 20.75 31.38
CA ILE A 31 8.57 21.45 30.17
C ILE A 31 8.88 20.66 28.89
N LEU A 32 9.95 19.84 28.88
CA LEU A 32 10.29 18.97 27.74
C LEU A 32 9.35 17.76 27.60
N ALA A 33 8.73 17.30 28.70
CA ALA A 33 7.80 16.17 28.67
C ALA A 33 6.40 16.52 28.13
N LEU A 34 6.01 17.80 28.14
CA LEU A 34 4.69 18.26 27.67
C LEU A 34 4.62 18.52 26.15
N ILE A 35 5.76 18.67 25.48
CA ILE A 35 5.81 18.87 24.01
C ILE A 35 5.77 17.52 23.27
N ALA A 36 6.30 16.45 23.88
CA ALA A 36 6.32 15.11 23.28
C ALA A 36 4.92 14.46 23.17
N SER A 37 3.93 14.94 23.93
CA SER A 37 2.56 14.42 23.94
C SER A 37 1.62 15.07 22.91
N MET A 38 2.08 16.06 22.13
CA MET A 38 1.26 16.74 21.10
C MET A 38 1.54 16.28 19.67
N PHE A 39 2.50 15.37 19.46
CA PHE A 39 2.73 14.80 18.13
C PHE A 39 1.97 13.48 18.02
N PRO A 40 0.98 13.36 17.11
CA PRO A 40 0.40 12.07 16.80
C PRO A 40 1.55 11.14 16.38
N ALA A 41 1.55 9.90 16.89
CA ALA A 41 2.46 8.88 16.40
C ALA A 41 2.28 8.80 14.88
N LEU A 42 3.35 9.09 14.14
CA LEU A 42 3.36 8.82 12.70
C LEU A 42 3.05 7.32 12.53
N PRO A 43 2.19 6.95 11.57
CA PRO A 43 1.98 5.54 11.28
C PRO A 43 3.35 4.90 11.04
N ALA A 44 3.59 3.76 11.68
CA ALA A 44 4.81 3.01 11.47
C ALA A 44 4.95 2.77 9.96
N ALA A 45 6.00 3.32 9.35
CA ALA A 45 6.34 2.95 7.99
C ALA A 45 6.56 1.44 7.98
N ALA A 46 5.95 0.74 7.03
CA ALA A 46 6.27 -0.67 6.82
C ALA A 46 7.78 -0.81 6.65
N ASP A 47 8.37 -1.83 7.27
CA ASP A 47 9.80 -2.07 7.13
C ASP A 47 10.15 -2.17 5.64
N PRO A 48 11.20 -1.47 5.17
CA PRO A 48 11.55 -1.49 3.76
C PRO A 48 11.87 -2.92 3.33
N LEU A 49 11.12 -3.42 2.36
CA LEU A 49 11.36 -4.75 1.79
C LEU A 49 12.78 -4.83 1.21
N PRO A 50 13.46 -5.99 1.28
CA PRO A 50 14.89 -6.13 0.94
C PRO A 50 15.30 -5.60 -0.43
N TYR A 51 14.40 -5.67 -1.42
CA TYR A 51 14.65 -5.21 -2.79
C TYR A 51 13.62 -4.18 -3.25
N GLY A 52 13.01 -3.47 -2.30
CA GLY A 52 11.96 -2.50 -2.56
C GLY A 52 10.57 -3.13 -2.75
N PRO A 53 9.59 -2.34 -3.19
CA PRO A 53 8.17 -2.71 -3.10
C PRO A 53 7.75 -3.90 -3.98
N TYR A 54 8.52 -4.25 -5.00
CA TYR A 54 8.28 -5.42 -5.84
C TYR A 54 9.18 -6.60 -5.46
N THR A 55 9.50 -6.73 -4.16
CA THR A 55 10.27 -7.87 -3.67
C THR A 55 9.48 -9.16 -3.85
N CYS A 56 10.06 -10.12 -4.56
CA CYS A 56 9.45 -11.43 -4.77
C CYS A 56 9.42 -12.26 -3.49
N ASP A 57 8.34 -13.02 -3.32
CA ASP A 57 8.18 -13.98 -2.23
C ASP A 57 9.15 -15.16 -2.36
N ILE A 58 9.32 -15.92 -1.28
CA ILE A 58 10.22 -17.07 -1.21
C ILE A 58 9.88 -18.08 -2.31
N GLY A 59 10.89 -18.42 -3.13
CA GLY A 59 10.74 -19.36 -4.24
C GLY A 59 10.36 -18.71 -5.57
N ALA A 60 10.02 -17.42 -5.57
CA ALA A 60 9.83 -16.63 -6.77
C ALA A 60 11.04 -15.70 -7.05
N VAL A 61 11.17 -15.29 -8.30
CA VAL A 61 12.20 -14.40 -8.82
C VAL A 61 11.58 -13.46 -9.85
N TRP A 62 12.17 -12.29 -10.09
CA TRP A 62 11.69 -11.43 -11.19
C TRP A 62 11.73 -12.19 -12.51
N ARG A 63 10.66 -12.05 -13.28
CA ARG A 63 10.46 -12.70 -14.58
C ARG A 63 11.47 -12.23 -15.60
N GLU A 64 11.90 -10.98 -15.51
CA GLU A 64 12.91 -10.37 -16.39
C GLU A 64 12.55 -10.46 -17.89
N ALA A 65 11.26 -10.32 -18.21
CA ALA A 65 10.82 -10.20 -19.59
C ALA A 65 11.41 -8.94 -20.25
N THR A 66 11.55 -7.86 -19.47
CA THR A 66 12.23 -6.62 -19.84
C THR A 66 13.06 -6.11 -18.66
N ALA A 67 13.92 -5.11 -18.88
CA ALA A 67 14.77 -4.55 -17.83
C ALA A 67 14.03 -3.93 -16.64
N LYS A 68 12.75 -3.56 -16.81
CA LYS A 68 11.90 -2.94 -15.77
C LYS A 68 10.65 -3.78 -15.47
N ASP A 69 10.74 -5.10 -15.68
CA ASP A 69 9.61 -6.02 -15.43
C ASP A 69 9.46 -6.30 -13.92
N PRO A 70 8.40 -5.81 -13.26
CA PRO A 70 8.22 -6.00 -11.82
C PRO A 70 7.63 -7.37 -11.47
N VAL A 71 7.19 -8.15 -12.47
CA VAL A 71 6.45 -9.39 -12.24
C VAL A 71 7.37 -10.46 -11.67
N CYS A 72 6.96 -11.07 -10.57
CA CYS A 72 7.63 -12.22 -9.97
C CYS A 72 7.01 -13.53 -10.50
N VAL A 73 7.85 -14.53 -10.76
CA VAL A 73 7.44 -15.86 -11.24
C VAL A 73 8.36 -16.94 -10.63
N LEU A 74 7.99 -18.20 -10.77
CA LEU A 74 8.87 -19.32 -10.41
C LEU A 74 10.12 -19.37 -11.30
N VAL A 75 11.20 -19.96 -10.76
CA VAL A 75 12.53 -20.02 -11.43
C VAL A 75 12.48 -20.68 -12.81
N ASP A 76 11.71 -21.77 -12.97
CA ASP A 76 11.55 -22.43 -14.27
C ASP A 76 10.89 -21.51 -15.29
N ARG A 77 9.89 -20.72 -14.86
CA ARG A 77 9.22 -19.75 -15.73
C ARG A 77 10.14 -18.61 -16.16
N ARG A 78 10.99 -18.10 -15.26
CA ARG A 78 12.05 -17.13 -15.60
C ARG A 78 13.02 -17.70 -16.64
N THR A 79 13.37 -18.99 -16.52
CA THR A 79 14.22 -19.67 -17.49
C THR A 79 13.58 -19.70 -18.88
N GLU A 80 12.30 -20.06 -18.98
CA GLU A 80 11.55 -20.00 -20.24
C GLU A 80 11.56 -18.58 -20.85
N VAL A 81 11.35 -17.55 -20.02
CA VAL A 81 11.34 -16.15 -20.45
C VAL A 81 12.71 -15.70 -20.98
N ARG A 82 13.80 -16.10 -20.32
CA ARG A 82 15.16 -15.83 -20.79
C ARG A 82 15.42 -16.48 -22.15
N ASP A 83 14.97 -17.71 -22.34
CA ASP A 83 15.15 -18.43 -23.61
C ASP A 83 14.30 -17.78 -24.73
N GLN A 84 13.12 -17.25 -24.41
CA GLN A 84 12.33 -16.43 -25.34
C GLN A 84 13.09 -15.17 -25.75
N ASN A 85 13.69 -14.44 -24.80
CA ASN A 85 14.49 -13.25 -25.08
C ASN A 85 15.70 -13.58 -25.97
N ALA A 86 16.38 -14.71 -25.73
CA ALA A 86 17.52 -15.17 -26.52
C ALA A 86 17.14 -15.57 -27.96
N LEU A 87 15.96 -16.17 -28.14
CA LEU A 87 15.47 -16.58 -29.46
C LEU A 87 14.82 -15.44 -30.25
N ALA A 88 14.47 -14.33 -29.60
CA ALA A 88 13.76 -13.21 -30.23
C ALA A 88 14.42 -12.70 -31.52
N PRO A 89 15.76 -12.49 -31.61
CA PRO A 89 16.39 -12.01 -32.84
C PRO A 89 16.17 -12.93 -34.05
N SER A 90 16.08 -14.24 -33.82
CA SER A 90 15.80 -15.22 -34.89
C SER A 90 14.34 -15.23 -35.34
N ARG A 91 13.44 -14.61 -34.56
CA ARG A 91 11.98 -14.56 -34.76
C ARG A 91 11.50 -13.18 -35.22
N THR A 92 12.38 -12.19 -35.21
CA THR A 92 12.09 -10.81 -35.61
C THR A 92 12.56 -10.54 -37.05
N LEU A 93 11.75 -9.79 -37.79
CA LEU A 93 12.06 -9.28 -39.13
C LEU A 93 12.89 -7.99 -39.03
N PRO A 94 13.61 -7.57 -40.10
CA PRO A 94 14.40 -6.33 -40.06
C PRO A 94 13.60 -5.05 -39.73
N ASN A 95 12.29 -5.05 -39.94
CA ASN A 95 11.40 -3.93 -39.60
C ASN A 95 10.86 -3.99 -38.15
N GLY A 96 11.30 -4.94 -37.32
CA GLY A 96 10.87 -5.10 -35.93
C GLY A 96 9.59 -5.94 -35.75
N ASN A 97 8.90 -6.32 -36.82
CA ASN A 97 7.73 -7.19 -36.74
C ASN A 97 8.14 -8.65 -36.50
N CYS A 98 7.21 -9.44 -35.99
CA CYS A 98 7.44 -10.88 -35.86
C CYS A 98 7.30 -11.59 -37.20
N LYS A 99 8.14 -12.60 -37.41
CA LYS A 99 8.01 -13.56 -38.51
C LYS A 99 6.69 -14.34 -38.36
N ASP A 100 6.20 -14.90 -39.47
CA ASP A 100 4.99 -15.72 -39.49
C ASP A 100 5.03 -16.83 -38.42
N GLY A 101 3.92 -16.98 -37.70
CA GLY A 101 3.78 -17.91 -36.58
C GLY A 101 4.26 -17.38 -35.22
N PHE A 102 4.87 -16.20 -35.17
CA PHE A 102 5.26 -15.52 -33.92
C PHE A 102 4.46 -14.25 -33.68
N VAL A 103 4.35 -13.86 -32.41
CA VAL A 103 3.64 -12.66 -31.97
C VAL A 103 4.48 -11.92 -30.93
N TRP A 104 4.23 -10.62 -30.74
CA TRP A 104 4.77 -9.92 -29.58
C TRP A 104 4.24 -10.57 -28.30
N ARG A 105 5.15 -10.86 -27.37
CA ARG A 105 4.85 -11.47 -26.09
C ARG A 105 4.02 -10.56 -25.19
N LEU A 106 4.25 -9.25 -25.26
CA LEU A 106 3.53 -8.23 -24.48
C LEU A 106 3.57 -8.47 -22.97
N ALA A 107 4.76 -8.69 -22.42
CA ALA A 107 4.95 -8.67 -20.97
C ALA A 107 4.57 -7.33 -20.34
N ASN A 108 4.77 -6.25 -21.09
CA ASN A 108 4.22 -4.91 -20.84
C ASN A 108 4.11 -4.18 -22.18
N TRP A 109 3.65 -2.92 -22.15
CA TRP A 109 3.46 -2.10 -23.36
C TRP A 109 4.72 -1.92 -24.22
N SER A 110 5.92 -2.01 -23.63
CA SER A 110 7.19 -1.86 -24.35
C SER A 110 7.79 -3.21 -24.81
N ASP A 111 7.20 -4.35 -24.43
CA ASP A 111 7.75 -5.67 -24.75
C ASP A 111 7.31 -6.18 -26.13
N HIS A 112 8.12 -5.84 -27.13
CA HIS A 112 7.98 -6.33 -28.50
C HIS A 112 8.80 -7.62 -28.79
N THR A 113 9.16 -8.38 -27.74
CA THR A 113 9.85 -9.66 -27.90
C THR A 113 8.99 -10.64 -28.70
N CYS A 114 9.51 -11.15 -29.83
CA CYS A 114 8.80 -12.13 -30.65
C CYS A 114 8.86 -13.52 -30.01
N ALA A 115 7.69 -14.03 -29.59
CA ALA A 115 7.52 -15.31 -28.94
C ALA A 115 6.38 -16.11 -29.61
N THR A 116 6.17 -17.36 -29.17
CA THR A 116 5.05 -18.16 -29.67
C THR A 116 3.71 -17.61 -29.13
N PRO A 117 2.57 -17.85 -29.79
CA PRO A 117 1.26 -17.50 -29.24
C PRO A 117 1.01 -18.10 -27.85
N ARG A 118 1.50 -19.32 -27.60
CA ARG A 118 1.42 -19.97 -26.29
C ARG A 118 2.21 -19.21 -25.22
N ASP A 119 3.40 -18.72 -25.56
CA ASP A 119 4.22 -17.92 -24.64
C ASP A 119 3.57 -16.57 -24.31
N ARG A 120 2.88 -15.95 -25.27
CA ARG A 120 2.07 -14.75 -25.03
C ARG A 120 0.93 -15.04 -24.05
N SER A 121 0.22 -16.16 -24.20
CA SER A 121 -0.83 -16.54 -23.24
C SER A 121 -0.28 -16.79 -21.83
N LYS A 122 0.88 -17.46 -21.70
CA LYS A 122 1.55 -17.62 -20.39
C LYS A 122 1.91 -16.27 -19.77
N THR A 123 2.41 -15.35 -20.58
CA THR A 123 2.79 -14.00 -20.15
C THR A 123 1.59 -13.20 -19.64
N ALA A 124 0.43 -13.33 -20.29
CA ALA A 124 -0.81 -12.72 -19.81
C ALA A 124 -1.22 -13.30 -18.43
N VAL A 125 -1.11 -14.62 -18.24
CA VAL A 125 -1.37 -15.25 -16.93
C VAL A 125 -0.38 -14.77 -15.86
N ASP A 126 0.91 -14.66 -16.22
CA ASP A 126 1.94 -14.10 -15.32
C ASP A 126 1.54 -12.68 -14.87
N ASN A 127 1.04 -11.84 -15.79
CA ASN A 127 0.60 -10.48 -15.47
C ASN A 127 -0.67 -10.46 -14.59
N GLU A 128 -1.66 -11.29 -14.90
CA GLU A 128 -2.92 -11.38 -14.15
C GLU A 128 -2.73 -11.81 -12.69
N SER A 129 -1.72 -12.67 -12.46
CA SER A 129 -1.39 -13.24 -11.15
C SER A 129 -0.19 -12.58 -10.47
N ALA A 130 0.31 -11.45 -10.99
CA ALA A 130 1.55 -10.82 -10.54
C ALA A 130 1.58 -10.53 -9.03
N TYR A 131 0.44 -10.19 -8.44
CA TYR A 131 0.30 -9.94 -7.00
C TYR A 131 0.59 -11.16 -6.12
N GLN A 132 0.42 -12.38 -6.62
CA GLN A 132 0.55 -13.61 -5.81
C GLN A 132 1.99 -13.92 -5.41
N TRP A 133 2.96 -13.35 -6.14
CA TRP A 133 4.38 -13.66 -5.99
C TRP A 133 5.18 -12.53 -5.34
N LEU A 134 4.49 -11.50 -4.82
CA LEU A 134 5.10 -10.43 -4.03
C LEU A 134 5.04 -10.78 -2.55
N VAL A 135 6.07 -10.41 -1.78
CA VAL A 135 6.05 -10.53 -0.31
C VAL A 135 4.89 -9.75 0.29
N ASP A 136 4.67 -8.52 -0.19
CA ASP A 136 3.58 -7.65 0.27
C ASP A 136 3.10 -6.76 -0.89
N PRO A 137 2.03 -7.15 -1.60
CA PRO A 137 1.40 -6.33 -2.63
C PRO A 137 0.88 -4.98 -2.11
N THR A 138 0.52 -4.86 -0.82
CA THR A 138 -0.01 -3.62 -0.25
C THR A 138 1.06 -2.56 -0.03
N ALA A 139 2.33 -2.96 -0.01
CA ALA A 139 3.49 -2.08 0.03
C ALA A 139 3.90 -1.51 -1.33
N THR A 140 3.18 -1.83 -2.41
CA THR A 140 3.48 -1.29 -3.75
C THR A 140 3.22 0.21 -3.83
N PRO A 141 3.93 0.95 -4.71
CA PRO A 141 3.70 2.37 -4.86
C PRO A 141 2.28 2.66 -5.32
N ARG A 142 1.72 3.79 -4.88
CA ARG A 142 0.48 4.28 -5.47
C ARG A 142 0.71 4.61 -6.94
N GLY A 143 -0.20 4.21 -7.80
CA GLY A 143 -0.04 4.46 -9.23
C GLY A 143 -1.32 4.33 -10.02
N GLY A 144 -1.57 5.36 -10.83
CA GLY A 144 -2.49 5.41 -11.95
C GLY A 144 -3.98 5.32 -11.61
N ILE A 145 -4.39 4.64 -10.54
CA ILE A 145 -5.79 4.47 -10.13
C ILE A 145 -5.99 4.96 -8.70
N SER A 146 -7.10 5.65 -8.47
CA SER A 146 -7.61 5.99 -7.15
C SER A 146 -8.97 5.33 -6.95
N VAL A 147 -9.19 4.77 -5.77
CA VAL A 147 -10.50 4.24 -5.35
C VAL A 147 -11.02 5.07 -4.19
N ILE A 148 -12.31 5.43 -4.25
CA ILE A 148 -13.04 6.05 -3.15
C ILE A 148 -14.19 5.17 -2.71
N GLN A 149 -14.57 5.33 -1.45
CA GLN A 149 -15.79 4.78 -0.90
C GLN A 149 -16.79 5.90 -0.60
N VAL A 150 -18.06 5.64 -0.90
CA VAL A 150 -19.17 6.54 -0.60
C VAL A 150 -20.18 5.76 0.26
N PRO A 151 -20.56 6.27 1.44
CA PRO A 151 -21.61 5.62 2.25
C PRO A 151 -22.90 5.46 1.44
N ASN A 152 -23.49 4.28 1.50
CA ASN A 152 -24.77 3.95 0.90
C ASN A 152 -25.69 3.33 1.98
N HIS A 153 -26.83 3.99 2.22
CA HIS A 153 -27.86 3.59 3.20
C HIS A 153 -29.12 3.02 2.55
N GLU A 154 -29.10 2.74 1.24
CA GLU A 154 -30.24 2.20 0.50
C GLU A 154 -30.34 0.68 0.70
N GLY A 155 -31.51 0.08 0.89
CA GLY A 155 -31.63 -1.39 1.01
C GLY A 155 -31.55 -1.96 2.43
N GLU A 156 -31.36 -3.28 2.56
CA GLU A 156 -31.49 -4.01 3.85
C GLU A 156 -30.31 -3.79 4.81
N TYR A 157 -29.12 -3.48 4.27
CA TYR A 157 -27.89 -3.30 5.07
C TYR A 157 -27.18 -2.02 4.65
N ASP A 158 -26.75 -1.22 5.63
CA ASP A 158 -25.81 -0.12 5.38
C ASP A 158 -24.55 -0.65 4.69
N GLY A 159 -23.95 0.17 3.84
CA GLY A 159 -22.78 -0.21 3.10
C GLY A 159 -22.10 0.95 2.42
N PHE A 160 -21.33 0.62 1.40
CA PHE A 160 -20.50 1.55 0.68
C PHE A 160 -20.52 1.21 -0.82
N ASP A 161 -20.69 2.23 -1.65
CA ASP A 161 -20.36 2.13 -3.06
C ASP A 161 -18.91 2.48 -3.27
N LEU A 162 -18.24 1.67 -4.08
CA LEU A 162 -16.86 1.92 -4.48
C LEU A 162 -16.83 2.48 -5.89
N TYR A 163 -16.02 3.51 -6.05
CA TYR A 163 -15.78 4.12 -7.35
C TYR A 163 -14.28 4.22 -7.61
N ALA A 164 -13.90 4.08 -8.87
CA ALA A 164 -12.52 4.25 -9.31
C ALA A 164 -12.40 5.24 -10.46
N MET A 165 -11.27 5.92 -10.52
CA MET A 165 -10.82 6.70 -11.66
C MET A 165 -9.31 6.55 -11.82
N GLY A 166 -8.79 6.82 -13.00
CA GLY A 166 -7.36 6.68 -13.22
C GLY A 166 -6.88 6.99 -14.62
N THR A 167 -5.57 7.15 -14.74
CA THR A 167 -4.85 7.40 -16.01
C THR A 167 -3.48 6.72 -15.98
N ASN A 168 -2.76 6.73 -17.10
CA ASN A 168 -1.44 6.09 -17.23
C ASN A 168 -1.46 4.57 -16.96
N ILE A 169 -2.56 3.92 -17.31
CA ILE A 169 -2.70 2.45 -17.28
C ILE A 169 -2.49 1.89 -18.68
N THR A 170 -2.09 0.63 -18.80
CA THR A 170 -1.91 0.00 -20.12
C THR A 170 -3.18 0.14 -20.97
N PRO A 171 -3.10 0.76 -22.16
CA PRO A 171 -4.25 0.96 -23.03
C PRO A 171 -5.00 -0.34 -23.32
N THR A 172 -6.33 -0.30 -23.29
CA THR A 172 -7.22 -1.45 -23.56
C THR A 172 -7.12 -2.63 -22.58
N ALA A 173 -6.27 -2.53 -21.56
CA ALA A 173 -6.11 -3.60 -20.57
C ALA A 173 -7.34 -3.72 -19.66
N LYS A 174 -7.42 -4.87 -18.98
CA LYS A 174 -8.29 -5.05 -17.83
C LYS A 174 -7.48 -4.77 -16.56
N VAL A 175 -8.13 -4.21 -15.56
CA VAL A 175 -7.55 -4.06 -14.22
C VAL A 175 -8.43 -4.79 -13.22
N ALA A 176 -7.80 -5.56 -12.33
CA ALA A 176 -8.46 -6.10 -11.14
C ALA A 176 -8.24 -5.18 -9.95
N ILE A 177 -9.31 -4.86 -9.21
CA ILE A 177 -9.19 -4.28 -7.88
C ILE A 177 -9.36 -5.39 -6.86
N LEU A 178 -8.34 -5.61 -6.02
CA LEU A 178 -8.32 -6.65 -5.01
C LEU A 178 -8.21 -6.03 -3.62
N GLY A 179 -8.88 -6.62 -2.63
CA GLY A 179 -8.81 -6.21 -1.23
C GLY A 179 -8.03 -7.21 -0.39
N ASP A 180 -7.31 -6.70 0.60
CA ASP A 180 -6.68 -7.49 1.66
C ASP A 180 -7.30 -7.14 3.02
N ALA A 181 -8.00 -8.09 3.64
CA ALA A 181 -8.80 -7.86 4.82
C ALA A 181 -8.73 -8.99 5.84
N VAL A 182 -8.70 -8.63 7.12
CA VAL A 182 -8.93 -9.54 8.25
C VAL A 182 -10.38 -9.37 8.72
N ILE A 183 -11.20 -10.41 8.58
CA ILE A 183 -12.62 -10.39 8.99
C ILE A 183 -12.82 -11.36 10.16
N ALA A 184 -13.41 -10.91 11.27
CA ALA A 184 -13.87 -11.83 12.31
C ALA A 184 -15.18 -12.50 11.86
N TRP A 185 -15.36 -13.80 12.09
CA TRP A 185 -16.69 -14.42 12.01
C TRP A 185 -17.27 -14.52 13.43
N PRO A 186 -18.57 -14.18 13.68
CA PRO A 186 -19.15 -14.44 14.98
C PRO A 186 -19.26 -15.96 15.15
N PRO A 187 -19.05 -16.51 16.35
CA PRO A 187 -19.10 -17.94 16.55
C PRO A 187 -20.54 -18.42 16.33
N THR A 188 -20.80 -19.13 15.23
CA THR A 188 -21.99 -20.00 15.14
C THR A 188 -21.80 -21.31 15.90
N HIS A 189 -20.61 -21.57 16.46
CA HIS A 189 -20.35 -22.75 17.28
C HIS A 189 -19.52 -22.44 18.52
N LYS A 190 -19.81 -23.17 19.61
CA LYS A 190 -19.36 -23.04 21.02
C LYS A 190 -17.83 -22.96 21.31
N TRP A 191 -16.98 -22.71 20.32
CA TRP A 191 -15.52 -22.89 20.41
C TRP A 191 -14.68 -21.63 20.11
N GLY A 192 -15.22 -20.43 20.36
CA GLY A 192 -14.48 -19.15 20.29
C GLY A 192 -14.54 -18.45 18.93
N SER A 193 -14.23 -17.14 18.92
CA SER A 193 -14.15 -16.34 17.69
C SER A 193 -12.94 -16.76 16.85
N LYS A 194 -13.19 -17.20 15.62
CA LYS A 194 -12.14 -17.50 14.64
C LYS A 194 -12.03 -16.34 13.65
N TRP A 195 -10.86 -15.72 13.58
CA TRP A 195 -10.52 -14.74 12.57
C TRP A 195 -10.31 -15.45 11.23
N ILE A 196 -10.93 -14.94 10.17
CA ILE A 196 -10.72 -15.41 8.80
C ILE A 196 -10.04 -14.26 8.04
N THR A 197 -8.82 -14.50 7.60
CA THR A 197 -8.15 -13.56 6.71
C THR A 197 -8.55 -13.84 5.27
N TYR A 198 -9.12 -12.84 4.62
CA TYR A 198 -9.41 -12.85 3.20
C TYR A 198 -8.33 -12.06 2.48
N HIS A 199 -7.37 -12.78 1.93
CA HIS A 199 -6.34 -12.19 1.09
C HIS A 199 -6.81 -12.14 -0.37
N TRP A 200 -6.62 -10.98 -1.01
CA TRP A 200 -6.72 -10.77 -2.46
C TRP A 200 -8.07 -11.15 -3.10
N TYR A 201 -9.19 -10.97 -2.41
CA TYR A 201 -10.50 -11.17 -3.04
C TYR A 201 -10.82 -9.99 -3.97
N ARG A 202 -11.57 -10.31 -5.02
CA ARG A 202 -11.94 -9.33 -6.02
C ARG A 202 -13.00 -8.37 -5.47
N VAL A 203 -12.65 -7.09 -5.47
CA VAL A 203 -13.53 -5.97 -5.14
C VAL A 203 -14.23 -5.46 -6.40
N GLY A 204 -13.49 -5.42 -7.51
CA GLY A 204 -14.07 -5.01 -8.79
C GLY A 204 -13.14 -5.25 -9.96
N SER A 205 -13.58 -4.83 -11.13
CA SER A 205 -12.77 -4.84 -12.35
C SER A 205 -13.05 -3.62 -13.20
N LEU A 206 -12.01 -3.12 -13.86
CA LEU A 206 -12.08 -1.96 -14.74
C LEU A 206 -11.63 -2.35 -16.14
N GLN A 207 -12.23 -1.70 -17.13
CA GLN A 207 -11.79 -1.77 -18.52
C GLN A 207 -11.15 -0.43 -18.87
N VAL A 208 -9.89 -0.46 -19.29
CA VAL A 208 -9.11 0.74 -19.62
C VAL A 208 -9.42 1.15 -21.06
N TYR A 209 -9.56 2.44 -21.30
CA TYR A 209 -9.73 2.99 -22.64
C TYR A 209 -8.44 2.95 -23.46
N PHE A 210 -8.54 3.26 -24.75
CA PHE A 210 -7.39 3.26 -25.67
C PHE A 210 -6.35 4.34 -25.34
N ASN A 211 -6.74 5.38 -24.59
CA ASN A 211 -5.86 6.45 -24.13
C ASN A 211 -5.19 6.13 -22.77
N GLY A 212 -5.47 4.96 -22.18
CA GLY A 212 -4.91 4.56 -20.88
C GLY A 212 -5.67 5.12 -19.67
N GLU A 213 -6.87 5.65 -19.88
CA GLU A 213 -7.74 6.17 -18.81
C GLU A 213 -8.78 5.13 -18.34
N VAL A 214 -9.22 5.28 -17.10
CA VAL A 214 -10.28 4.51 -16.46
C VAL A 214 -11.47 5.42 -16.24
N GLY A 215 -12.42 5.40 -17.19
CA GLY A 215 -13.61 6.25 -17.15
C GLY A 215 -13.33 7.71 -17.50
N ASP A 216 -14.32 8.38 -18.11
CA ASP A 216 -14.34 9.84 -18.23
C ASP A 216 -14.82 10.49 -16.91
N GLU A 217 -15.42 9.68 -16.03
CA GLU A 217 -15.89 10.00 -14.67
C GLU A 217 -15.61 8.82 -13.72
N TRP A 218 -15.97 8.97 -12.44
CA TRP A 218 -15.90 7.90 -11.44
C TRP A 218 -16.68 6.65 -11.88
N VAL A 219 -15.97 5.55 -12.13
CA VAL A 219 -16.56 4.26 -12.52
C VAL A 219 -16.99 3.50 -11.27
N HIS A 220 -18.27 3.12 -11.20
CA HIS A 220 -18.78 2.27 -10.12
C HIS A 220 -18.19 0.86 -10.20
N LEU A 221 -17.48 0.45 -9.16
CA LEU A 221 -16.91 -0.89 -9.02
C LEU A 221 -17.92 -1.90 -8.49
N GLY A 222 -18.82 -1.43 -7.64
CA GLY A 222 -19.81 -2.25 -6.97
C GLY A 222 -20.11 -1.77 -5.55
N ARG A 223 -21.10 -2.41 -4.95
CA ARG A 223 -21.54 -2.17 -3.59
C ARG A 223 -20.98 -3.22 -2.63
N HIS A 224 -20.51 -2.76 -1.48
CA HIS A 224 -20.05 -3.60 -0.38
C HIS A 224 -20.86 -3.30 0.88
N ASN A 225 -21.46 -4.34 1.46
CA ASN A 225 -22.15 -4.19 2.74
C ASN A 225 -21.12 -3.88 3.83
N CYS A 226 -21.51 -3.05 4.79
CA CYS A 226 -20.71 -2.88 5.98
C CYS A 226 -20.70 -4.20 6.77
N SER A 227 -19.64 -4.43 7.53
CA SER A 227 -19.52 -5.55 8.44
C SER A 227 -19.30 -5.03 9.86
N PRO A 228 -20.12 -5.42 10.84
CA PRO A 228 -19.88 -5.08 12.24
C PRO A 228 -18.62 -5.77 12.80
N LEU A 229 -18.04 -6.70 12.04
CA LEU A 229 -16.88 -7.51 12.42
C LEU A 229 -15.60 -7.05 11.72
N GLN A 230 -15.69 -6.05 10.83
CA GLN A 230 -14.51 -5.42 10.28
C GLN A 230 -13.79 -4.68 11.41
N THR A 231 -12.52 -5.02 11.64
CA THR A 231 -11.73 -4.44 12.73
C THR A 231 -10.66 -3.48 12.22
N ASP A 232 -10.09 -3.78 11.05
CA ASP A 232 -9.05 -2.98 10.42
C ASP A 232 -9.51 -2.46 9.05
N PRO A 233 -9.01 -1.29 8.61
CA PRO A 233 -9.21 -0.83 7.25
C PRO A 233 -8.65 -1.82 6.23
N VAL A 234 -9.26 -1.86 5.05
CA VAL A 234 -8.90 -2.76 3.96
C VAL A 234 -8.05 -2.03 2.95
N THR A 235 -6.83 -2.52 2.72
CA THR A 235 -5.98 -1.98 1.68
C THR A 235 -6.37 -2.57 0.34
N LEU A 236 -6.52 -1.69 -0.66
CA LEU A 236 -6.87 -2.06 -2.01
C LEU A 236 -5.65 -1.96 -2.91
N ILE A 237 -5.48 -2.96 -3.76
CA ILE A 237 -4.49 -2.98 -4.84
C ILE A 237 -5.18 -3.03 -6.21
N ALA A 238 -4.56 -2.46 -7.21
CA ALA A 238 -4.88 -2.65 -8.61
C ALA A 238 -3.83 -3.53 -9.28
N VAL A 239 -4.28 -4.47 -10.11
CA VAL A 239 -3.42 -5.31 -10.95
C VAL A 239 -3.73 -5.00 -12.41
N ASP A 240 -2.79 -4.35 -13.10
CA ASP A 240 -2.90 -4.08 -14.54
C ASP A 240 -2.53 -5.35 -15.33
N TYR A 241 -3.53 -5.99 -15.93
CA TYR A 241 -3.33 -7.25 -16.64
C TYR A 241 -2.48 -7.08 -17.92
N GLY A 242 -2.38 -5.87 -18.46
CA GLY A 242 -1.57 -5.55 -19.63
C GLY A 242 -0.07 -5.51 -19.33
N SER A 243 0.32 -5.27 -18.07
CA SER A 243 1.72 -5.07 -17.69
C SER A 243 2.19 -5.90 -16.50
N GLY A 244 1.27 -6.48 -15.73
CA GLY A 244 1.54 -7.13 -14.45
C GLY A 244 1.98 -6.15 -13.36
N VAL A 245 1.84 -4.84 -13.57
CA VAL A 245 2.11 -3.84 -12.55
C VAL A 245 1.03 -3.90 -11.48
N VAL A 246 1.47 -3.97 -10.22
CA VAL A 246 0.61 -3.94 -9.04
C VAL A 246 0.82 -2.61 -8.33
N THR A 247 -0.26 -1.90 -8.02
CA THR A 247 -0.21 -0.62 -7.29
C THR A 247 -1.21 -0.59 -6.15
N THR A 248 -0.85 0.06 -5.04
CA THR A 248 -1.81 0.34 -3.97
C THR A 248 -2.71 1.51 -4.39
N VAL A 249 -4.04 1.34 -4.31
CA VAL A 249 -5.03 2.32 -4.83
C VAL A 249 -5.85 3.01 -3.76
N GLY A 250 -5.62 2.67 -2.49
CA GLY A 250 -6.25 3.30 -1.35
C GLY A 250 -6.53 2.32 -0.22
N THR A 251 -7.18 2.85 0.80
CA THR A 251 -7.67 2.08 1.94
C THR A 251 -9.13 2.44 2.15
N VAL A 252 -9.96 1.44 2.38
CA VAL A 252 -11.41 1.56 2.59
C VAL A 252 -11.77 1.01 3.97
N ASP A 253 -12.82 1.55 4.59
CA ASP A 253 -13.31 1.09 5.88
C ASP A 253 -14.76 0.64 5.72
N TRP A 254 -14.98 -0.66 5.84
CA TRP A 254 -16.31 -1.26 5.76
C TRP A 254 -16.94 -1.51 7.12
N LYS A 255 -16.40 -0.92 8.19
CA LYS A 255 -17.04 -0.99 9.50
C LYS A 255 -18.41 -0.33 9.44
N CYS A 256 -19.43 -1.00 10.00
CA CYS A 256 -20.76 -0.41 10.07
C CYS A 256 -20.75 0.85 10.94
N PRO A 257 -21.43 1.93 10.50
CA PRO A 257 -21.65 3.09 11.35
C PRO A 257 -22.41 2.67 12.61
N SER A 258 -22.01 3.23 13.75
CA SER A 258 -22.61 2.98 15.07
C SER A 258 -23.83 3.85 15.33
#